data_AF-A0A6J5KHQ5-F1
#
_entry.id   AF-A0A6J5KHQ5-F1
#
_cell.length_a   1.000
_cell.length_b   1.000
_cell.length_c   1.000
_cell.angle_alpha   90.00
_cell.angle_beta   90.00
_cell.angle_gamma   90.00
#
_symmetry.space_group_name_H-M   'P 1'
#
loop_
_entity.id
_entity.type
_entity.pdbx_description
1 polymer ?
#
loop_
_entity_poly.entity_id
_entity_poly.type
_entity_poly.pdbx_seq_one_letter_code
_entity_poly.pdbx_strand_id
1 'polypeptide(L)'
;MRAISDSYAFLRQTSEAQVERTVLAKGHQYLKVSSQGRAALLVLGNVERDPQGDIEVWYSGAREVLRIQNGRLLGATGLSTEWMNVRLASPPDWLSVAGPTSYARRRDMMPGYDFDESDKVTVQPIGMPSDTRYTGPGAARLRWYVEHSQGRIALRDARYAVTQKDGRAVVVYGEQCLDRGLCISWQRWPAEA
;
A
#
# COMPACT_ATOMS: atom_id res chain seq x y z
N MET A 1 25.76 -8.20 23.61
CA MET A 1 24.62 -8.14 24.54
C MET A 1 24.45 -6.70 25.01
N ARG A 2 23.49 -5.98 24.45
CA ARG A 2 22.81 -4.80 25.03
C ARG A 2 21.67 -4.44 24.09
N ALA A 3 20.49 -4.91 24.47
CA ALA A 3 19.22 -4.37 24.01
C ALA A 3 19.04 -3.00 24.66
N ILE A 4 18.78 -1.96 23.87
CA ILE A 4 17.99 -0.78 24.24
C ILE A 4 17.22 -0.40 22.98
N SER A 5 15.92 -0.19 23.15
CA SER A 5 14.89 0.06 22.15
C SER A 5 15.31 0.99 21.00
N ASP A 6 15.02 0.59 19.77
CA ASP A 6 14.87 1.52 18.65
C ASP A 6 13.71 1.06 17.77
N SER A 7 12.51 1.48 18.16
CA SER A 7 11.28 1.33 17.38
C SER A 7 11.21 2.38 16.28
N TYR A 8 12.12 2.39 15.30
CA TYR A 8 12.05 3.29 14.14
C TYR A 8 12.77 2.71 12.91
N ALA A 9 12.03 2.02 12.04
CA ALA A 9 12.45 1.65 10.68
C ALA A 9 11.26 1.86 9.74
N PHE A 10 11.45 2.84 8.83
CA PHE A 10 10.66 3.37 7.71
C PHE A 10 11.13 4.81 7.42
N LEU A 11 11.81 5.46 8.38
CA LEU A 11 11.99 6.92 8.41
C LEU A 11 13.44 7.46 8.47
N ARG A 12 14.46 6.61 8.39
CA ARG A 12 15.82 7.07 8.01
C ARG A 12 15.88 7.02 6.46
N GLN A 13 16.07 8.06 5.67
CA GLN A 13 16.69 9.39 5.86
C GLN A 13 16.33 10.35 4.69
N THR A 14 15.13 10.29 4.10
CA THR A 14 14.87 10.98 2.83
C THR A 14 13.61 11.85 2.91
N SER A 15 13.74 13.15 2.59
CA SER A 15 12.58 14.03 2.41
C SER A 15 11.87 13.72 1.09
N GLU A 16 10.59 14.08 0.95
CA GLU A 16 9.89 13.93 -0.35
C GLU A 16 10.65 14.60 -1.50
N ALA A 17 11.22 15.79 -1.25
CA ALA A 17 12.05 16.51 -2.22
C ALA A 17 13.34 15.75 -2.60
N GLN A 18 13.94 15.01 -1.67
CA GLN A 18 15.13 14.20 -1.96
C GLN A 18 14.74 12.95 -2.77
N VAL A 19 13.59 12.31 -2.48
CA VAL A 19 13.07 11.22 -3.32
C VAL A 19 12.85 11.71 -4.76
N GLU A 20 12.29 12.90 -4.94
CA GLU A 20 12.01 13.47 -6.26
C GLU A 20 13.24 13.75 -7.10
N ARG A 21 14.36 14.09 -6.45
CA ARG A 21 15.64 14.38 -7.12
C ARG A 21 16.53 13.15 -7.26
N THR A 22 16.11 11.99 -6.72
CA THR A 22 16.93 10.78 -6.74
C THR A 22 17.07 10.27 -8.17
N VAL A 23 18.32 10.11 -8.62
CA VAL A 23 18.62 9.49 -9.90
C VAL A 23 18.39 7.98 -9.77
N LEU A 24 17.42 7.46 -10.51
CA LEU A 24 17.03 6.06 -10.47
C LEU A 24 17.99 5.20 -11.31
N ALA A 25 18.39 4.04 -10.78
CA ALA A 25 19.09 3.04 -11.58
C ALA A 25 18.15 2.49 -12.66
N LYS A 26 18.66 2.42 -13.90
CA LYS A 26 17.91 1.93 -15.06
C LYS A 26 17.53 0.46 -14.90
N GLY A 27 16.45 0.04 -15.57
CA GLY A 27 16.00 -1.36 -15.60
C GLY A 27 15.33 -1.85 -14.30
N HIS A 28 15.08 -0.97 -13.35
CA HIS A 28 14.42 -1.28 -12.09
C HIS A 28 13.08 -0.55 -11.99
N GLN A 29 12.13 -1.16 -11.29
CA GLN A 29 10.85 -0.52 -10.97
C GLN A 29 10.90 -0.02 -9.52
N TYR A 30 10.29 1.14 -9.29
CA TYR A 30 10.32 1.80 -7.98
C TYR A 30 8.92 2.11 -7.45
N LEU A 31 8.83 2.14 -6.14
CA LEU A 31 7.66 2.54 -5.38
C LEU A 31 8.06 3.63 -4.39
N LYS A 32 7.49 4.83 -4.53
CA LYS A 32 7.62 5.89 -3.52
C LYS A 32 6.64 5.57 -2.41
N VAL A 33 7.13 5.34 -1.20
CA VAL A 33 6.29 5.10 -0.02
C VAL A 33 6.48 6.26 0.95
N SER A 34 5.37 6.84 1.43
CA SER A 34 5.39 7.97 2.37
C SER A 34 4.65 7.65 3.66
N SER A 35 5.12 8.20 4.78
CA SER A 35 4.45 8.19 6.08
C SER A 35 4.90 9.39 6.91
N GLN A 36 3.96 10.03 7.60
CA GLN A 36 4.23 11.13 8.54
C GLN A 36 5.21 12.21 8.01
N GLY A 37 5.05 12.61 6.74
CA GLY A 37 5.86 13.67 6.10
C GLY A 37 7.26 13.24 5.65
N ARG A 38 7.57 11.95 5.68
CA ARG A 38 8.80 11.37 5.17
C ARG A 38 8.50 10.37 4.06
N ALA A 39 9.48 10.12 3.21
CA ALA A 39 9.32 9.19 2.09
C ALA A 39 10.57 8.33 1.88
N ALA A 40 10.38 7.16 1.28
CA ALA A 40 11.42 6.25 0.87
C ALA A 40 11.12 5.73 -0.54
N LEU A 41 12.18 5.33 -1.25
CA LEU A 41 12.06 4.55 -2.48
C LEU A 41 12.28 3.08 -2.15
N LEU A 42 11.35 2.25 -2.58
CA LEU A 42 11.48 0.81 -2.59
C LEU A 42 11.71 0.34 -4.03
N VAL A 43 12.45 -0.75 -4.18
CA VAL A 43 12.72 -1.39 -5.46
C VAL A 43 11.94 -2.69 -5.55
N LEU A 44 11.36 -2.97 -6.71
CA LEU A 44 10.75 -4.29 -6.97
C LEU A 44 11.86 -5.35 -7.00
N GLY A 45 11.87 -6.23 -6.01
CA GLY A 45 12.86 -7.30 -5.93
C GLY A 45 12.36 -8.64 -6.47
N ASN A 46 11.07 -8.91 -6.30
CA ASN A 46 10.47 -10.18 -6.72
C ASN A 46 9.00 -10.02 -7.12
N VAL A 47 8.53 -10.92 -7.98
CA VAL A 47 7.11 -11.09 -8.32
C VAL A 47 6.75 -12.55 -8.10
N GLU A 48 5.90 -12.80 -7.11
CA GLU A 48 5.41 -14.14 -6.78
C GLU A 48 4.12 -14.42 -7.54
N ARG A 49 3.99 -15.61 -8.12
CA ARG A 49 2.77 -16.03 -8.80
C ARG A 49 1.75 -16.52 -7.76
N ASP A 50 0.55 -15.99 -7.83
CA ASP A 50 -0.58 -16.41 -6.99
C ASP A 50 -1.86 -16.49 -7.83
N PRO A 51 -2.77 -17.44 -7.55
CA PRO A 51 -4.02 -17.60 -8.32
C PRO A 51 -4.91 -16.36 -8.37
N GLN A 52 -4.82 -15.45 -7.39
CA GLN A 52 -5.59 -14.20 -7.35
C GLN A 52 -4.87 -13.03 -8.05
N GLY A 53 -3.67 -13.24 -8.58
CA GLY A 53 -2.85 -12.26 -9.27
C GLY A 53 -1.43 -12.20 -8.72
N ASP A 54 -0.50 -11.66 -9.50
CA ASP A 54 0.89 -11.55 -9.10
C ASP A 54 1.05 -10.70 -7.81
N ILE A 55 1.89 -11.16 -6.89
CA ILE A 55 2.28 -10.45 -5.68
C ILE A 55 3.64 -9.80 -5.91
N GLU A 56 3.67 -8.48 -5.89
CA GLU A 56 4.90 -7.71 -6.00
C GLU A 56 5.54 -7.54 -4.62
N VAL A 57 6.84 -7.84 -4.52
CA VAL A 57 7.61 -7.72 -3.29
C VAL A 57 8.62 -6.59 -3.42
N TRP A 58 8.41 -5.55 -2.63
CA TRP A 58 9.14 -4.28 -2.67
C TRP A 58 10.07 -4.17 -1.48
N TYR A 59 11.33 -3.83 -1.72
CA TYR A 59 12.37 -3.75 -0.70
C TYR A 59 12.88 -2.33 -0.56
N SER A 60 13.01 -1.87 0.67
CA SER A 60 13.71 -0.63 0.97
C SER A 60 15.21 -0.86 1.21
N GLY A 61 15.98 0.23 1.25
CA GLY A 61 17.38 0.20 1.70
C GLY A 61 17.56 -0.05 3.21
N ALA A 62 16.49 0.01 4.01
CA ALA A 62 16.52 -0.14 5.47
C ALA A 62 15.84 -1.43 5.96
N ARG A 63 15.66 -2.42 5.07
CA ARG A 63 15.11 -3.76 5.35
C ARG A 63 13.60 -3.80 5.60
N GLU A 64 12.87 -2.75 5.23
CA GLU A 64 11.42 -2.83 5.15
C GLU A 64 11.00 -3.55 3.86
N VAL A 65 9.94 -4.36 3.97
CA VAL A 65 9.39 -5.13 2.85
C VAL A 65 7.90 -4.88 2.76
N LEU A 66 7.41 -4.50 1.57
CA LEU A 66 5.98 -4.46 1.28
C LEU A 66 5.62 -5.54 0.26
N ARG A 67 4.55 -6.29 0.53
CA ARG A 67 3.95 -7.23 -0.42
C ARG A 67 2.65 -6.65 -0.91
N ILE A 68 2.49 -6.48 -2.22
CA ILE A 68 1.33 -5.82 -2.82
C ILE A 68 0.75 -6.71 -3.92
N GLN A 69 -0.55 -6.99 -3.88
CA GLN A 69 -1.26 -7.75 -4.91
C GLN A 69 -2.41 -6.90 -5.44
N ASN A 70 -2.45 -6.67 -6.76
CA ASN A 70 -3.46 -5.81 -7.40
C ASN A 70 -3.61 -4.45 -6.69
N GLY A 71 -2.50 -3.90 -6.19
CA GLY A 71 -2.46 -2.64 -5.44
C GLY A 71 -2.84 -2.71 -3.96
N ARG A 72 -3.37 -3.83 -3.46
CA ARG A 72 -3.68 -4.04 -2.04
C ARG A 72 -2.48 -4.60 -1.31
N LEU A 73 -2.22 -4.11 -0.09
CA LEU A 73 -1.12 -4.61 0.74
C LEU A 73 -1.48 -5.99 1.32
N LEU A 74 -0.63 -6.96 1.06
CA LEU A 74 -0.69 -8.30 1.63
C LEU A 74 0.29 -8.53 2.78
N GLY A 75 1.27 -7.65 2.93
CA GLY A 75 2.22 -7.72 4.02
C GLY A 75 3.11 -6.50 4.10
N ALA A 76 3.54 -6.19 5.31
CA ALA A 76 4.48 -5.14 5.61
C ALA A 76 5.34 -5.56 6.80
N THR A 77 6.64 -5.72 6.57
CA THR A 77 7.61 -6.20 7.57
C THR A 77 8.73 -5.16 7.73
N GLY A 78 9.30 -5.06 8.92
CA GLY A 78 10.31 -4.05 9.27
C GLY A 78 9.72 -2.70 9.67
N LEU A 79 8.40 -2.61 9.86
CA LEU A 79 7.70 -1.41 10.33
C LEU A 79 7.38 -1.49 11.82
N SER A 80 7.02 -0.37 12.45
CA SER A 80 6.60 -0.37 13.86
C SER A 80 5.35 -1.20 14.11
N THR A 81 4.50 -1.35 13.08
CA THR A 81 3.39 -2.27 13.03
C THR A 81 3.51 -3.08 11.75
N GLU A 82 3.58 -4.39 11.90
CA GLU A 82 3.77 -5.33 10.82
C GLU A 82 2.47 -6.04 10.49
N TRP A 83 2.16 -6.14 9.20
CA TRP A 83 1.19 -7.08 8.69
C TRP A 83 1.98 -8.27 8.18
N MET A 84 2.03 -9.33 8.98
CA MET A 84 2.86 -10.50 8.70
C MET A 84 2.28 -11.32 7.55
N ASN A 85 0.96 -11.41 7.53
CA ASN A 85 0.23 -12.14 6.52
C ASN A 85 -1.18 -11.58 6.38
N VAL A 86 -1.64 -11.41 5.15
CA VAL A 86 -3.00 -10.98 4.86
C VAL A 86 -3.61 -11.86 3.81
N ARG A 87 -4.83 -12.32 4.10
CA ARG A 87 -5.63 -13.16 3.21
C ARG A 87 -6.87 -12.38 2.80
N LEU A 88 -7.07 -12.21 1.50
CA LEU A 88 -8.25 -11.55 0.93
C LEU A 88 -9.19 -12.62 0.36
N ALA A 89 -10.44 -12.65 0.80
CA ALA A 89 -11.43 -13.58 0.30
C ALA A 89 -12.14 -12.98 -0.92
N SER A 90 -11.61 -13.27 -2.11
CA SER A 90 -12.17 -12.82 -3.41
C SER A 90 -12.42 -11.32 -3.47
N PRO A 91 -11.38 -10.48 -3.31
CA PRO A 91 -11.54 -9.04 -3.45
C PRO A 91 -12.04 -8.70 -4.86
N PRO A 92 -12.90 -7.67 -5.03
CA PRO A 92 -13.41 -7.32 -6.34
C PRO A 92 -12.29 -6.80 -7.26
N ASP A 93 -12.41 -7.08 -8.55
CA ASP A 93 -11.65 -6.36 -9.56
C ASP A 93 -12.04 -4.88 -9.51
N TRP A 94 -11.07 -3.98 -9.50
CA TRP A 94 -11.32 -2.55 -9.34
C TRP A 94 -12.28 -1.98 -10.39
N LEU A 95 -12.14 -2.38 -11.67
CA LEU A 95 -12.96 -1.87 -12.76
C LEU A 95 -14.39 -2.42 -12.73
N SER A 96 -14.63 -3.52 -12.03
CA SER A 96 -15.96 -4.08 -11.79
C SER A 96 -16.78 -3.36 -10.71
N VAL A 97 -16.13 -2.55 -9.86
CA VAL A 97 -16.80 -1.85 -8.75
C VAL A 97 -17.56 -0.63 -9.28
N ALA A 98 -18.86 -0.80 -9.52
CA ALA A 98 -19.79 0.28 -9.89
C ALA A 98 -20.53 0.91 -8.70
N GLY A 99 -20.48 0.26 -7.54
CA GLY A 99 -21.10 0.71 -6.28
C GLY A 99 -20.53 -0.08 -5.10
N PRO A 100 -21.07 0.10 -3.88
CA PRO A 100 -20.56 -0.57 -2.69
C PRO A 100 -20.58 -2.10 -2.83
N THR A 101 -19.41 -2.73 -2.66
CA THR A 101 -19.25 -4.19 -2.65
C THR A 101 -18.34 -4.58 -1.50
N SER A 102 -18.51 -5.78 -0.93
CA SER A 102 -17.74 -6.20 0.24
C SER A 102 -16.99 -7.50 0.03
N TYR A 103 -15.84 -7.62 0.68
CA TYR A 103 -15.08 -8.86 0.80
C TYR A 103 -14.55 -9.02 2.22
N ALA A 104 -14.12 -10.23 2.57
CA ALA A 104 -13.51 -10.49 3.88
C ALA A 104 -11.99 -10.40 3.79
N ARG A 105 -11.36 -9.78 4.79
CA ARG A 105 -9.90 -9.73 4.94
C ARG A 105 -9.52 -10.33 6.28
N ARG A 106 -8.52 -11.22 6.29
CA ARG A 106 -7.89 -11.70 7.53
C ARG A 106 -6.44 -11.26 7.61
N ARG A 107 -5.98 -10.87 8.79
CA ARG A 107 -4.64 -10.29 9.02
C ARG A 107 -3.98 -10.86 10.26
N ASP A 108 -2.71 -11.18 10.14
CA ASP A 108 -1.82 -11.51 11.26
C ASP A 108 -0.92 -10.29 11.52
N MET A 109 -0.95 -9.73 12.74
CA MET A 109 -0.32 -8.43 13.04
C MET A 109 0.65 -8.47 14.22
N MET A 110 1.69 -7.64 14.15
CA MET A 110 2.60 -7.36 15.26
C MET A 110 2.82 -5.84 15.40
N PRO A 111 3.16 -5.31 16.58
CA PRO A 111 3.20 -5.98 17.88
C PRO A 111 1.79 -6.31 18.40
N GLY A 112 1.69 -7.18 19.42
CA GLY A 112 0.42 -7.55 20.05
C GLY A 112 -0.05 -8.97 19.75
N TYR A 113 0.53 -9.63 18.74
CA TYR A 113 0.19 -11.01 18.35
C TYR A 113 -1.31 -11.20 18.07
N ASP A 114 -1.93 -10.20 17.45
CA ASP A 114 -3.30 -10.30 16.96
C ASP A 114 -3.30 -11.19 15.69
N PHE A 115 -3.69 -12.45 15.86
CA PHE A 115 -3.72 -13.46 14.82
C PHE A 115 -5.12 -13.66 14.25
N ASP A 116 -5.19 -13.88 12.94
CA ASP A 116 -6.42 -14.13 12.17
C ASP A 116 -7.51 -13.07 12.36
N GLU A 117 -7.11 -11.81 12.52
CA GLU A 117 -8.06 -10.72 12.71
C GLU A 117 -8.86 -10.47 11.45
N SER A 118 -10.18 -10.50 11.60
CA SER A 118 -11.11 -10.45 10.49
C SER A 118 -11.76 -9.07 10.35
N ASP A 119 -11.71 -8.54 9.13
CA ASP A 119 -12.47 -7.37 8.71
C ASP A 119 -13.48 -7.75 7.62
N LYS A 120 -14.65 -7.11 7.64
CA LYS A 120 -15.44 -6.88 6.43
C LYS A 120 -14.94 -5.59 5.80
N VAL A 121 -14.43 -5.67 4.58
CA VAL A 121 -13.99 -4.51 3.81
C VAL A 121 -15.05 -4.17 2.78
N THR A 122 -15.52 -2.93 2.77
CA THR A 122 -16.46 -2.42 1.76
C THR A 122 -15.74 -1.46 0.82
N VAL A 123 -15.71 -1.78 -0.47
CA VAL A 123 -15.11 -0.99 -1.54
C VAL A 123 -16.20 -0.19 -2.24
N GLN A 124 -15.95 1.09 -2.51
CA GLN A 124 -16.85 1.92 -3.31
C GLN A 124 -16.08 2.95 -4.14
N PRO A 125 -16.60 3.36 -5.32
CA PRO A 125 -16.00 4.41 -6.10
C PRO A 125 -16.18 5.77 -5.40
N ILE A 126 -15.19 6.64 -5.50
CA ILE A 126 -15.20 8.01 -4.99
C ILE A 126 -14.60 8.97 -6.02
N GLY A 127 -14.79 10.27 -5.82
CA GLY A 127 -13.97 11.28 -6.48
C GLY A 127 -12.54 11.29 -5.93
N MET A 128 -11.62 11.99 -6.61
CA MET A 128 -10.27 12.21 -6.10
C MET A 128 -10.33 12.87 -4.71
N PRO A 129 -9.75 12.26 -3.66
CA PRO A 129 -9.67 12.87 -2.35
C PRO A 129 -8.85 14.16 -2.39
N SER A 130 -9.32 15.22 -1.75
CA SER A 130 -8.62 16.51 -1.73
C SER A 130 -7.33 16.49 -0.91
N ASP A 131 -7.21 15.53 0.03
CA ASP A 131 -6.08 15.34 0.94
C ASP A 131 -5.16 14.18 0.51
N THR A 132 -5.29 13.68 -0.72
CA THR A 132 -4.42 12.62 -1.23
C THR A 132 -2.97 13.09 -1.39
N ARG A 133 -2.01 12.17 -1.21
CA ARG A 133 -0.58 12.40 -1.49
C ARG A 133 -0.20 12.06 -2.94
N TYR A 134 -1.14 11.69 -3.78
CA TYR A 134 -0.86 11.44 -5.20
C TYR A 134 -0.36 12.73 -5.87
N THR A 135 0.79 12.64 -6.53
CA THR A 135 1.46 13.79 -7.18
C THR A 135 1.70 13.56 -8.68
N GLY A 136 1.13 12.48 -9.24
CA GLY A 136 1.36 12.11 -10.63
C GLY A 136 0.50 12.88 -11.64
N PRO A 137 0.90 12.86 -12.92
CA PRO A 137 0.08 13.37 -14.02
C PRO A 137 -1.25 12.61 -14.15
N GLY A 138 -2.16 13.14 -14.97
CA GLY A 138 -3.38 12.41 -15.34
C GLY A 138 -4.38 12.18 -14.20
N ALA A 139 -4.27 12.90 -13.08
CA ALA A 139 -5.13 12.71 -11.91
C ALA A 139 -6.64 12.70 -12.25
N ALA A 140 -7.07 13.53 -13.21
CA ALA A 140 -8.45 13.61 -13.69
C ALA A 140 -8.94 12.36 -14.46
N ARG A 141 -8.02 11.48 -14.91
CA ARG A 141 -8.32 10.23 -15.61
C ARG A 141 -8.32 9.01 -14.69
N LEU A 142 -7.89 9.19 -13.44
CA LEU A 142 -7.85 8.11 -12.47
C LEU A 142 -9.24 7.85 -11.90
N ARG A 143 -9.57 6.57 -11.74
CA ARG A 143 -10.71 6.13 -10.95
C ARG A 143 -10.25 5.96 -9.51
N TRP A 144 -10.97 6.58 -8.58
CA TRP A 144 -10.65 6.50 -7.17
C TRP A 144 -11.61 5.57 -6.45
N TYR A 145 -11.07 4.79 -5.53
CA TYR A 145 -11.83 3.88 -4.69
C TYR A 145 -11.44 4.09 -3.25
N VAL A 146 -12.41 3.92 -2.36
CA VAL A 146 -12.19 3.83 -0.92
C VAL A 146 -12.56 2.44 -0.44
N GLU A 147 -11.79 1.93 0.50
CA GLU A 147 -12.07 0.72 1.26
C GLU A 147 -12.35 1.10 2.72
N HIS A 148 -13.56 0.82 3.19
CA HIS A 148 -13.96 0.98 4.58
C HIS A 148 -13.82 -0.36 5.31
N SER A 149 -13.06 -0.37 6.39
CA SER A 149 -12.84 -1.57 7.21
C SER A 149 -13.81 -1.61 8.39
N GLN A 150 -14.55 -2.71 8.52
CA GLN A 150 -15.43 -2.96 9.66
C GLN A 150 -14.99 -4.25 10.37
N GLY A 151 -14.62 -4.14 11.64
CA GLY A 151 -14.11 -5.25 12.43
C GLY A 151 -13.74 -4.79 13.84
N ARG A 152 -13.21 -5.71 14.65
CA ARG A 152 -12.77 -5.43 16.02
C ARG A 152 -11.66 -4.38 16.05
N ILE A 153 -10.69 -4.51 15.15
CA ILE A 153 -9.58 -3.57 14.95
C ILE A 153 -9.77 -2.87 13.59
N ALA A 154 -10.86 -2.11 13.50
CA ALA A 154 -11.16 -1.33 12.30
C ALA A 154 -10.05 -0.30 12.02
N LEU A 155 -9.65 -0.24 10.75
CA LEU A 155 -8.69 0.73 10.24
C LEU A 155 -9.41 1.97 9.73
N ARG A 156 -8.65 3.06 9.62
CA ARG A 156 -9.10 4.19 8.80
C ARG A 156 -9.23 3.77 7.35
N ASP A 157 -10.02 4.54 6.61
CA ASP A 157 -10.27 4.35 5.20
C ASP A 157 -8.97 4.23 4.41
N ALA A 158 -8.87 3.17 3.62
CA ALA A 158 -7.82 3.02 2.62
C ALA A 158 -8.33 3.57 1.28
N ARG A 159 -7.45 4.19 0.49
CA ARG A 159 -7.83 4.83 -0.78
C ARG A 159 -6.87 4.43 -1.88
N TYR A 160 -7.40 4.26 -3.08
CA TYR A 160 -6.65 3.74 -4.22
C TYR A 160 -6.98 4.54 -5.47
N ALA A 161 -5.94 4.91 -6.22
CA ALA A 161 -6.08 5.51 -7.54
C ALA A 161 -5.71 4.47 -8.60
N VAL A 162 -6.63 4.27 -9.53
CA VAL A 162 -6.59 3.19 -10.52
C VAL A 162 -6.66 3.79 -11.91
N THR A 163 -5.73 3.39 -12.76
CA THR A 163 -5.81 3.60 -14.21
C THR A 163 -6.18 2.29 -14.90
N GLN A 164 -6.59 2.38 -16.15
CA GLN A 164 -6.85 1.21 -16.99
C GLN A 164 -5.77 1.11 -18.06
N LYS A 165 -5.11 -0.04 -18.13
CA LYS A 165 -4.10 -0.34 -19.16
C LYS A 165 -4.41 -1.70 -19.77
N ASP A 166 -4.52 -1.75 -21.10
CA ASP A 166 -4.83 -2.98 -21.86
C ASP A 166 -6.05 -3.73 -21.32
N GLY A 167 -7.10 -2.97 -20.96
CA GLY A 167 -8.33 -3.53 -20.40
C GLY A 167 -8.25 -3.95 -18.93
N ARG A 168 -7.09 -3.86 -18.28
CA ARG A 168 -6.86 -4.29 -16.89
C ARG A 168 -6.70 -3.10 -15.94
N ALA A 169 -7.11 -3.32 -14.70
CA ALA A 169 -6.90 -2.36 -13.63
C ALA A 169 -5.41 -2.29 -13.26
N VAL A 170 -4.86 -1.07 -13.19
CA VAL A 170 -3.51 -0.84 -12.67
C VAL A 170 -3.61 0.19 -11.56
N VAL A 171 -3.29 -0.23 -10.34
CA VAL A 171 -3.23 0.67 -9.19
C VAL A 171 -1.91 1.44 -9.24
N VAL A 172 -2.01 2.75 -9.43
CA VAL A 172 -0.85 3.66 -9.50
C VAL A 172 -0.54 4.31 -8.16
N TYR A 173 -1.53 4.33 -7.26
CA TYR A 173 -1.43 4.86 -5.91
C TYR A 173 -2.33 4.09 -4.95
N GLY A 174 -1.85 3.84 -3.74
CA GLY A 174 -2.65 3.35 -2.63
C GLY A 174 -2.23 4.03 -1.34
N GLU A 175 -3.14 4.12 -0.38
CA GLU A 175 -2.84 4.54 0.98
C GLU A 175 -3.73 3.80 1.97
N GLN A 176 -3.15 3.44 3.11
CA GLN A 176 -3.91 2.84 4.21
C GLN A 176 -3.16 2.97 5.52
N CYS A 177 -3.87 2.71 6.61
CA CYS A 177 -3.25 2.54 7.91
C CYS A 177 -3.04 1.06 8.25
N LEU A 178 -1.92 0.75 8.90
CA LEU A 178 -1.65 -0.58 9.44
C LEU A 178 -2.24 -0.72 10.84
N ASP A 179 -2.32 0.39 11.56
CA ASP A 179 -3.04 0.57 12.84
C ASP A 179 -3.58 2.03 12.96
N ARG A 180 -3.81 2.53 14.18
CA ARG A 180 -4.27 3.92 14.40
C ARG A 180 -3.20 5.00 14.30
N GLY A 181 -1.93 4.65 14.49
CA GLY A 181 -0.77 5.57 14.54
C GLY A 181 0.14 5.51 13.30
N LEU A 182 0.08 4.43 12.53
CA LEU A 182 0.89 4.22 11.35
C LEU A 182 0.02 4.11 10.10
N CYS A 183 0.12 5.12 9.25
CA CYS A 183 -0.43 5.11 7.90
C CYS A 183 0.67 5.31 6.87
N ILE A 184 0.57 4.58 5.77
CA ILE A 184 1.49 4.67 4.64
C ILE A 184 0.70 4.94 3.36
N SER A 185 1.32 5.66 2.44
CA SER A 185 0.90 5.72 1.04
C SER A 185 2.00 5.17 0.15
N TRP A 186 1.66 4.54 -0.95
CA TRP A 186 2.59 4.08 -1.97
C TRP A 186 2.16 4.53 -3.35
N GLN A 187 3.11 4.97 -4.17
CA GLN A 187 2.90 5.40 -5.54
C GLN A 187 3.94 4.77 -6.45
N ARG A 188 3.53 4.31 -7.63
CA ARG A 188 4.49 3.95 -8.69
C ARG A 188 5.41 5.14 -8.98
N TRP A 189 6.70 4.86 -9.08
CA TRP A 189 7.71 5.90 -9.21
C TRP A 189 8.70 5.61 -10.36
N PRO A 190 9.04 6.61 -11.20
CA PRO A 190 8.45 7.95 -11.28
C PRO A 190 6.94 7.90 -11.56
N ALA A 191 6.24 9.00 -11.27
CA ALA A 191 4.82 9.07 -11.60
C ALA A 191 4.66 9.17 -13.11
N GLU A 192 4.08 8.14 -13.74
CA GLU A 192 3.82 8.10 -15.18
C GLU A 192 2.37 8.51 -15.49
N ALA A 193 2.12 9.05 -16.69
CA ALA A 193 0.83 9.57 -17.15
C ALA A 193 -0.06 8.52 -17.81
#